data_AF-A0A0P9CXP3-F1
#
_entry.id   AF-A0A0P9CXP3-F1
#
_cell.length_a   1.000
_cell.length_b   1.000
_cell.length_c   1.000
_cell.angle_alpha   90.00
_cell.angle_beta   90.00
_cell.angle_gamma   90.00
#
_symmetry.space_group_name_H-M   'P 1'
#
loop_
_entity.id
_entity.type
_entity.pdbx_description
1 polymer ?
#
loop_
_entity_poly.entity_id
_entity_poly.type
_entity_poly.pdbx_seq_one_letter_code
_entity_poly.pdbx_strand_id
1 'polypeptide(L)'
;MGCFFVWRGNVFGKRIGLIPRFATIRWLCMSLLMVLLAGCAASASPTEPAPTTLAPASTTLILWHGWSSVGRQTLGRLVDRFNQQHPSGRIILQSIPLASFDTDLRAALASGGGPHMVLMPNSWVGALAERGALLPL
;
A
#
# COMPACT_ATOMS: atom_id res chain seq x y z
N MET A 1 -8.06 46.41 -24.25
CA MET A 1 -7.11 47.48 -24.59
C MET A 1 -7.05 48.47 -23.43
N GLY A 2 -5.93 48.52 -22.71
CA GLY A 2 -5.06 49.72 -22.66
C GLY A 2 -5.50 50.68 -21.55
N CYS A 3 -5.05 50.51 -20.31
CA CYS A 3 -3.90 51.23 -19.72
C CYS A 3 -4.03 52.75 -19.83
N PHE A 4 -4.06 53.48 -18.70
CA PHE A 4 -3.00 54.42 -18.30
C PHE A 4 -3.44 55.30 -17.11
N PHE A 5 -2.47 55.50 -16.21
CA PHE A 5 -2.15 56.73 -15.46
C PHE A 5 -3.15 57.24 -14.40
N VAL A 6 -2.83 57.19 -13.10
CA VAL A 6 -1.70 57.82 -12.35
C VAL A 6 -1.91 59.32 -12.11
N TRP A 7 -2.14 59.60 -10.82
CA TRP A 7 -1.70 60.76 -10.02
C TRP A 7 -2.60 61.99 -9.86
N ARG A 8 -2.89 62.28 -8.58
CA ARG A 8 -2.65 63.55 -7.86
C ARG A 8 -3.89 64.07 -7.11
N GLY A 9 -3.78 64.10 -5.79
CA GLY A 9 -4.80 64.70 -4.92
C GLY A 9 -4.50 64.48 -3.45
N ASN A 10 -3.28 64.82 -3.04
CA ASN A 10 -2.96 64.99 -1.63
C ASN A 10 -3.62 66.30 -1.16
N VAL A 11 -4.14 66.33 0.08
CA VAL A 11 -4.20 67.47 1.02
C VAL A 11 -5.56 67.57 1.75
N PHE A 12 -5.44 67.47 3.08
CA PHE A 12 -6.33 67.93 4.15
C PHE A 12 -7.60 67.12 4.44
N GLY A 13 -7.85 66.63 5.64
CA GLY A 13 -7.14 66.78 6.91
C GLY A 13 -8.04 66.28 8.05
N LYS A 14 -7.38 65.80 9.11
CA LYS A 14 -7.86 65.79 10.51
C LYS A 14 -8.96 64.79 10.89
N ARG A 15 -8.58 63.61 11.38
CA ARG A 15 -9.19 62.91 12.56
C ARG A 15 -8.09 62.04 13.20
N ILE A 16 -7.52 62.50 14.31
CA ILE A 16 -7.75 61.96 15.67
C ILE A 16 -7.42 60.46 15.74
N GLY A 17 -6.36 60.16 16.49
CA GLY A 17 -5.68 58.87 16.51
C GLY A 17 -6.55 57.70 16.93
N LEU A 18 -6.45 56.63 16.16
CA LEU A 18 -6.77 55.28 16.57
C LEU A 18 -5.79 54.36 15.85
N ILE A 19 -4.66 54.11 16.49
CA ILE A 19 -3.68 53.12 16.06
C ILE A 19 -4.42 51.77 16.00
N PRO A 20 -4.37 51.04 14.87
CA PRO A 20 -5.22 49.89 14.64
C PRO A 20 -4.81 48.74 15.58
N ARG A 21 -5.68 48.49 16.56
CA ARG A 21 -5.67 47.36 17.51
C ARG A 21 -5.57 45.98 16.82
N PHE A 22 -5.72 45.94 15.49
CA PHE A 22 -5.59 44.76 14.65
C PHE A 22 -4.13 44.35 14.35
N ALA A 23 -3.17 45.29 14.42
CA ALA A 23 -1.76 44.99 14.19
C ALA A 23 -1.09 44.33 15.42
N THR A 24 -1.50 44.74 16.62
CA THR A 24 -1.03 44.16 17.89
C THR A 24 -1.59 42.77 18.13
N ILE A 25 -2.84 42.49 17.75
CA ILE A 25 -3.45 41.15 17.83
C ILE A 25 -2.75 40.15 16.89
N ARG A 26 -2.36 40.60 15.69
CA ARG A 26 -1.64 39.76 14.71
C ARG A 26 -0.20 39.44 15.17
N TRP A 27 0.45 40.37 15.86
CA TRP A 27 1.76 40.13 16.48
C TRP A 27 1.67 39.21 17.71
N LEU A 28 0.61 39.31 18.53
CA LEU A 28 0.37 38.42 19.67
C LEU A 28 0.03 36.97 19.26
N CYS A 29 -0.71 36.77 18.16
CA CYS A 29 -1.00 35.42 17.65
C CYS A 29 0.25 34.75 17.07
N MET A 30 1.15 35.53 16.46
CA MET A 30 2.37 35.00 15.85
C MET A 30 3.45 34.66 16.89
N SER A 31 3.51 35.38 18.02
CA SER A 31 4.36 35.00 19.15
C SER A 31 3.82 33.78 19.92
N LEU A 32 2.49 33.61 20.02
CA LEU A 32 1.88 32.42 20.62
C LEU A 32 2.15 31.13 19.82
N LEU A 33 2.25 31.22 18.48
CA LEU A 33 2.60 30.10 17.61
C LEU A 33 4.06 29.63 17.77
N MET A 34 4.98 30.53 18.16
CA MET A 34 6.39 30.22 18.40
C MET A 34 6.62 29.48 19.73
N VAL A 35 5.78 29.70 20.75
CA VAL A 35 5.88 29.01 22.05
C VAL A 35 5.45 27.54 21.96
N LEU A 36 4.55 27.20 21.02
CA LEU A 36 4.07 25.82 20.82
C LEU A 36 5.11 24.87 20.21
N LEU A 37 6.16 25.38 19.53
CA LEU A 37 7.23 24.54 18.96
C LEU A 37 8.37 24.23 19.93
N ALA A 38 8.45 24.88 21.09
CA ALA A 38 9.53 24.70 22.06
C ALA A 38 9.27 23.59 23.11
N GLY A 39 8.22 22.78 22.94
CA GLY A 39 7.77 21.76 23.90
C GLY A 39 8.34 20.35 23.73
N CYS A 40 9.12 20.06 22.69
CA CYS A 40 9.78 18.75 22.52
C CYS A 40 11.14 18.70 23.22
N ALA A 41 11.15 18.89 24.54
CA ALA A 41 12.24 18.44 25.40
C ALA A 41 11.66 17.49 26.45
N ALA A 42 11.13 16.37 25.96
CA ALA A 42 10.71 15.27 26.81
C ALA A 42 11.98 14.59 27.37
N SER A 43 12.11 14.61 28.70
CA SER A 43 13.10 13.87 29.45
C SER A 43 13.15 12.41 29.00
N ALA A 44 14.32 11.97 28.56
CA ALA A 44 14.59 10.57 28.27
C ALA A 44 14.70 9.79 29.59
N SER A 45 13.57 9.29 30.09
CA SER A 45 13.57 8.07 30.89
C SER A 45 13.81 6.89 29.94
N PRO A 46 14.56 5.85 30.33
CA PRO A 46 14.69 4.64 29.51
C PRO A 46 13.31 3.99 29.43
N THR A 47 12.59 4.30 28.35
CA THR A 47 11.35 3.61 28.01
C THR A 47 11.79 2.28 27.43
N GLU A 48 11.63 1.25 28.24
CA GLU A 48 11.68 -0.14 27.78
C GLU A 48 10.88 -0.26 26.49
N PRO A 49 11.44 -0.82 25.41
CA PRO A 49 10.75 -0.91 24.14
C PRO A 49 9.42 -1.62 24.35
N ALA A 50 8.31 -0.90 24.17
CA ALA A 50 7.00 -1.53 24.08
C ALA A 50 7.12 -2.64 23.02
N PRO A 51 6.65 -3.86 23.30
CA PRO A 51 6.74 -4.94 22.33
C PRO A 51 5.98 -4.49 21.09
N THR A 52 6.72 -4.21 20.02
CA THR A 52 6.17 -4.06 18.68
C THR A 52 5.49 -5.39 18.38
N THR A 53 4.17 -5.43 18.59
CA THR A 53 3.34 -6.53 18.12
C THR A 53 3.46 -6.47 16.61
N LEU A 54 4.38 -7.28 16.06
CA LEU A 54 4.46 -7.51 14.62
C LEU A 54 3.06 -7.94 14.21
N ALA A 55 2.41 -7.16 13.34
CA ALA A 55 1.21 -7.64 12.66
C ALA A 55 1.56 -9.02 12.06
N PRO A 56 0.71 -10.04 12.24
CA PRO A 56 0.99 -11.37 11.72
C PRO A 56 1.32 -11.26 10.24
N ALA A 57 2.50 -11.74 9.85
CA ALA A 57 3.00 -11.59 8.49
C ALA A 57 1.99 -12.21 7.52
N SER A 58 1.40 -11.39 6.66
CA SER A 58 0.42 -11.87 5.69
C SER A 58 1.13 -12.65 4.59
N THR A 59 0.83 -13.94 4.46
CA THR A 59 1.39 -14.79 3.40
C THR A 59 0.52 -14.70 2.15
N THR A 60 1.14 -14.45 0.99
CA THR A 60 0.45 -14.51 -0.31
C THR A 60 0.95 -15.70 -1.11
N LEU A 61 0.03 -16.56 -1.54
CA LEU A 61 0.31 -17.75 -2.34
C LEU A 61 -0.26 -17.59 -3.74
N ILE A 62 0.49 -18.05 -4.73
CA ILE A 62 0.10 -18.03 -6.15
C ILE A 62 -0.28 -19.46 -6.54
N LEU A 63 -1.50 -19.62 -7.06
CA LEU A 63 -2.05 -20.90 -7.53
C LEU A 63 -2.27 -20.85 -9.04
N TRP A 64 -1.53 -21.68 -9.78
CA TRP A 64 -1.71 -21.84 -11.23
C TRP A 64 -2.77 -22.90 -11.54
N HIS A 65 -3.60 -22.64 -12.57
CA HIS A 65 -4.57 -23.62 -13.07
C HIS A 65 -4.86 -23.45 -14.57
N GLY A 66 -5.15 -24.58 -15.24
CA GLY A 66 -5.49 -24.63 -16.68
C GLY A 66 -6.98 -24.75 -16.99
N TRP A 67 -7.84 -24.67 -15.97
CA TRP A 67 -9.28 -24.96 -16.11
C TRP A 67 -10.04 -23.94 -16.97
N SER A 68 -11.03 -24.45 -17.70
CA SER A 68 -11.98 -23.68 -18.52
C SER A 68 -13.14 -23.12 -17.68
N SER A 69 -14.06 -22.40 -18.33
CA SER A 69 -15.10 -21.54 -17.76
C SER A 69 -15.71 -22.02 -16.42
N VAL A 70 -16.46 -23.11 -16.41
CA VAL A 70 -17.22 -23.57 -15.23
C VAL A 70 -16.28 -23.95 -14.08
N GLY A 71 -15.19 -24.65 -14.39
CA GLY A 71 -14.18 -25.01 -13.40
C GLY A 71 -13.51 -23.77 -12.79
N ARG A 72 -13.13 -22.80 -13.63
CA ARG A 72 -12.51 -21.54 -13.21
C ARG A 72 -13.42 -20.73 -12.29
N GLN A 73 -14.70 -20.61 -12.60
CA GLN A 73 -15.65 -19.88 -11.76
C GLN A 73 -15.83 -20.56 -10.39
N THR A 74 -15.91 -21.90 -10.39
CA THR A 74 -16.05 -22.66 -9.15
C THR A 74 -14.81 -22.54 -8.28
N LEU A 75 -13.62 -22.67 -8.87
CA LEU A 75 -12.35 -22.47 -8.16
C LEU A 75 -12.22 -21.04 -7.62
N GLY A 76 -12.64 -20.03 -8.39
CA GLY A 76 -12.70 -18.63 -7.94
C GLY A 76 -13.50 -18.47 -6.66
N ARG A 77 -14.74 -18.99 -6.62
CA ARG A 77 -15.59 -18.91 -5.43
C ARG A 77 -14.98 -19.60 -4.20
N LEU A 78 -14.28 -20.72 -4.39
CA LEU A 78 -13.60 -21.42 -3.30
C LEU A 78 -12.44 -20.60 -2.74
N VAL A 79 -11.63 -20.01 -3.62
CA VAL A 79 -10.52 -19.14 -3.22
C VAL A 79 -11.02 -17.85 -2.57
N ASP A 80 -12.11 -17.26 -3.07
CA ASP A 80 -12.71 -16.07 -2.47
C ASP A 80 -13.18 -16.36 -1.04
N ARG A 81 -13.86 -17.49 -0.83
CA ARG A 81 -14.27 -17.93 0.50
C ARG A 81 -13.07 -18.16 1.42
N PHE A 82 -12.03 -18.82 0.94
CA PHE A 82 -10.79 -19.01 1.70
C PHE A 82 -10.19 -17.66 2.11
N ASN A 83 -10.03 -16.74 1.16
CA ASN A 83 -9.45 -15.41 1.42
C ASN A 83 -10.28 -14.58 2.42
N GLN A 84 -11.61 -14.74 2.43
CA GLN A 84 -12.49 -14.08 3.41
C GLN A 84 -12.33 -14.66 4.82
N GLN A 85 -12.08 -15.97 4.93
CA GLN A 85 -11.96 -16.68 6.20
C GLN A 85 -10.54 -16.61 6.79
N HIS A 86 -9.53 -16.30 5.98
CA HIS A 86 -8.12 -16.30 6.37
C HIS A 86 -7.44 -14.95 6.09
N PRO A 87 -7.64 -13.92 6.94
CA PRO A 87 -7.06 -12.59 6.70
C PRO A 87 -5.51 -12.57 6.72
N SER A 88 -4.89 -13.56 7.38
CA SER A 88 -3.44 -13.73 7.44
C SER A 88 -2.84 -14.44 6.21
N GLY A 89 -3.67 -15.00 5.32
CA GLY A 89 -3.22 -15.80 4.18
C GLY A 89 -4.08 -15.57 2.95
N ARG A 90 -3.48 -15.12 1.85
CA ARG A 90 -4.19 -14.81 0.59
C ARG A 90 -3.74 -15.72 -0.53
N ILE A 91 -4.69 -16.31 -1.25
CA ILE A 91 -4.45 -17.05 -2.49
C ILE A 91 -4.79 -16.16 -3.69
N ILE A 92 -3.88 -16.09 -4.64
CA ILE A 92 -4.04 -15.44 -5.94
C ILE A 92 -4.11 -16.51 -7.02
N LEU A 93 -5.24 -16.59 -7.71
CA LEU A 93 -5.41 -17.47 -8.86
C LEU A 93 -4.77 -16.87 -10.10
N GLN A 94 -4.00 -17.68 -10.83
CA GLN A 94 -3.50 -17.35 -12.16
C GLN A 94 -3.94 -18.45 -13.14
N SER A 95 -4.75 -18.03 -14.12
CA SER A 95 -5.19 -18.91 -15.19
C SER A 95 -4.15 -18.93 -16.29
N ILE A 96 -3.54 -20.09 -16.51
CA ILE A 96 -2.58 -20.32 -17.59
C ILE A 96 -3.28 -21.11 -18.69
N PRO A 97 -3.15 -20.75 -19.98
CA PRO A 97 -3.75 -21.53 -21.06
C PRO A 97 -3.27 -22.98 -21.03
N LEU A 98 -4.19 -23.94 -21.15
CA LEU A 98 -3.83 -25.36 -21.08
C LEU A 98 -2.82 -25.77 -22.16
N ALA A 99 -2.89 -25.14 -23.35
CA ALA A 99 -2.00 -25.40 -24.47
C ALA A 99 -0.53 -25.05 -24.19
N SER A 100 -0.26 -24.04 -23.35
CA SER A 100 1.10 -23.62 -23.00
C SER A 100 1.54 -24.08 -21.60
N PHE A 101 0.62 -24.65 -20.80
CA PHE A 101 0.80 -24.86 -19.37
C PHE A 101 2.07 -25.63 -19.00
N ASP A 102 2.36 -26.76 -19.67
CA ASP A 102 3.57 -27.54 -19.40
C ASP A 102 4.84 -26.73 -19.69
N THR A 103 4.88 -26.09 -20.86
CA THR A 103 6.02 -25.27 -21.29
C THR A 103 6.25 -24.11 -20.34
N ASP A 104 5.18 -23.42 -19.95
CA ASP A 104 5.23 -22.27 -19.04
C ASP A 104 5.67 -22.70 -17.63
N LEU A 105 5.15 -23.83 -17.12
CA LEU A 105 5.54 -24.37 -15.82
C LEU A 105 7.02 -24.80 -15.82
N ARG A 106 7.48 -25.50 -16.85
CA ARG A 106 8.89 -25.90 -16.97
C ARG A 106 9.81 -24.69 -17.07
N ALA A 107 9.44 -23.67 -17.84
CA ALA A 107 10.21 -22.45 -17.97
C ALA A 107 10.30 -21.69 -16.64
N ALA A 108 9.18 -21.58 -15.90
CA ALA A 108 9.16 -20.96 -14.59
C ALA A 108 10.07 -21.70 -13.60
N LEU A 109 9.95 -23.03 -13.52
CA LEU A 109 10.80 -23.84 -12.63
C LEU A 109 12.29 -23.73 -13.00
N ALA A 110 12.63 -23.72 -14.29
CA ALA A 110 14.00 -23.60 -14.77
C ALA A 110 14.62 -22.23 -14.43
N SER A 111 13.82 -21.16 -14.33
CA SER A 111 14.30 -19.84 -13.91
C SER A 111 14.43 -19.69 -12.39
N GLY A 112 14.21 -20.78 -11.62
CA GLY A 112 14.14 -20.73 -10.15
C GLY A 112 12.88 -20.04 -9.63
N GLY A 113 11.93 -19.72 -10.52
CA GLY A 113 10.62 -19.23 -10.18
C GLY A 113 9.56 -20.33 -10.24
N GLY A 114 8.30 -19.96 -10.01
CA GLY A 114 7.19 -20.89 -10.10
C GLY A 114 6.02 -20.44 -9.24
N PRO A 115 4.82 -20.97 -9.49
CA PRO A 115 3.73 -20.80 -8.55
C PRO A 115 4.06 -21.53 -7.24
N HIS A 116 3.44 -21.07 -6.16
CA HIS A 116 3.53 -21.75 -4.86
C HIS A 116 2.73 -23.06 -4.87
N MET A 117 1.66 -23.09 -5.66
CA MET A 117 0.77 -24.23 -5.83
C MET A 117 0.32 -24.34 -7.28
N VAL A 118 0.04 -25.55 -7.74
CA VAL A 118 -0.34 -25.79 -9.14
C VAL A 118 -1.37 -26.91 -9.25
N LEU A 119 -2.45 -26.67 -9.98
CA LEU A 119 -3.41 -27.68 -10.38
C LEU A 119 -3.01 -28.25 -11.74
N MET A 120 -2.51 -29.47 -11.74
CA MET A 120 -1.95 -30.16 -12.91
C MET A 120 -2.62 -31.53 -13.15
N PRO A 121 -2.48 -32.10 -14.35
CA PRO A 121 -2.83 -33.50 -14.59
C PRO A 121 -2.00 -34.46 -13.72
N ASN A 122 -2.65 -35.51 -13.20
CA ASN A 122 -1.98 -36.52 -12.36
C ASN A 122 -0.81 -37.21 -13.06
N SER A 123 -0.84 -37.31 -14.39
CA SER A 123 0.23 -37.93 -15.19
C SER A 123 1.57 -37.18 -15.12
N TRP A 124 1.58 -35.92 -14.69
CA TRP A 124 2.82 -35.11 -14.61
C TRP A 124 3.53 -35.24 -13.26
N VAL A 125 2.83 -35.72 -12.23
CA VAL A 125 3.33 -35.73 -10.84
C VAL A 125 4.62 -36.53 -10.71
N GLY A 126 4.69 -37.73 -11.29
CA GLY A 126 5.87 -38.59 -11.22
C GLY A 126 7.12 -37.91 -11.80
N ALA A 127 7.01 -37.43 -13.04
CA ALA A 127 8.11 -36.74 -13.72
C ALA A 127 8.54 -35.46 -12.97
N LEU A 128 7.61 -34.71 -12.37
CA LEU A 128 7.89 -33.51 -11.56
C LEU A 128 8.54 -33.85 -10.21
N ALA A 129 8.15 -34.94 -9.57
CA ALA A 129 8.74 -35.40 -8.31
C ALA A 129 10.18 -35.89 -8.52
N GLU A 130 10.44 -36.71 -9.55
CA GLU A 130 11.78 -37.26 -9.86
C GLU A 130 12.84 -36.18 -10.08
N ARG A 131 12.42 -35.03 -10.63
CA ARG A 131 13.28 -33.86 -10.86
C ARG A 131 13.30 -32.85 -9.71
N GLY A 132 12.73 -33.20 -8.55
CA GLY A 132 12.73 -32.37 -7.35
C GLY A 132 11.92 -31.07 -7.47
N ALA A 133 10.97 -31.00 -8.40
CA ALA A 133 10.15 -29.80 -8.61
C ALA A 133 8.97 -29.70 -7.64
N LEU A 134 8.71 -30.74 -6.84
CA LEU A 134 7.62 -30.80 -5.86
C LEU A 134 8.20 -31.04 -4.47
N LEU A 135 7.66 -30.32 -3.49
CA LEU A 135 7.90 -30.61 -2.08
C LEU A 135 7.06 -31.82 -1.66
N PRO A 136 7.59 -32.73 -0.81
CA PRO A 136 6.77 -33.75 -0.18
C PRO A 136 5.72 -33.09 0.73
N LEU A 137 4.53 -33.70 0.81
CA LEU A 137 3.41 -33.25 1.64
C LEU A 137 3.42 -33.91 3.03
#